data_AF-A0A1R3HA16-F1
#
_entry.id   AF-A0A1R3HA16-F1
#
_cell.length_a   1.000
_cell.length_b   1.000
_cell.length_c   1.000
_cell.angle_alpha   90.00
_cell.angle_beta   90.00
_cell.angle_gamma   90.00
#
_symmetry.space_group_name_H-M   'P 1'
#
loop_
_entity.id
_entity.type
_entity.pdbx_description
1 polymer ?
#
loop_
_entity_poly.entity_id
_entity_poly.type
_entity_poly.pdbx_seq_one_letter_code
_entity_poly.pdbx_strand_id
1 'polypeptide(L)'
;MGKKPVGLVYNKGNTSSNLCLPGSLDPAIVRGKVVVCDRGTNARVEKGAVVRDAGGLGMILANTPVSGEELVADSHLLPAVAVGRKTGDLIREYARSDPNPKALLVFGGTVLNVRPSPVVAAFSSRGPNMVTPQILKPDVIGPGVNILAGWSEAIGPTGLAKDTRKTKFNIMSVLFGDKRVVRYTRELTNVGAARSSYRVAVNGPPSVGISVRPKALTFRSVGEKKRYTVTFVAKRGTSPTSRSEFGSIVWANARTQVRSPVSFSWTLL
;
A
#
# COMPACT_ATOMS: atom_id res chain seq x y z
N MET A 1 3.36 21.50 -3.73
CA MET A 1 2.00 22.02 -3.90
C MET A 1 2.14 23.53 -4.08
N GLY A 2 1.70 24.08 -5.21
CA GLY A 2 1.79 25.52 -5.47
C GLY A 2 2.30 25.86 -6.87
N LYS A 3 2.52 27.14 -7.12
CA LYS A 3 3.10 27.67 -8.37
C LYS A 3 4.60 27.99 -8.25
N LYS A 4 5.18 27.85 -7.06
CA LYS A 4 6.56 28.27 -6.76
C LYS A 4 7.38 27.12 -6.15
N PRO A 5 8.63 26.91 -6.59
CA PRO A 5 9.54 25.95 -5.96
C PRO A 5 9.84 26.34 -4.51
N VAL A 6 9.92 25.34 -3.63
CA VAL A 6 10.32 25.49 -2.23
C VAL A 6 11.61 24.73 -1.96
N GLY A 7 12.31 25.02 -0.86
CA GLY A 7 13.54 24.32 -0.53
C GLY A 7 13.35 22.81 -0.43
N LEU A 8 14.36 22.06 -0.83
CA LEU A 8 14.44 20.61 -0.75
C LEU A 8 15.47 20.22 0.31
N VAL A 9 15.18 19.19 1.10
CA VAL A 9 16.09 18.68 2.12
C VAL A 9 16.19 17.17 2.00
N TYR A 10 17.41 16.65 2.07
CA TYR A 10 17.68 15.23 2.18
C TYR A 10 18.79 15.00 3.20
N ASN A 11 18.55 14.09 4.15
CA ASN A 11 19.56 13.61 5.11
C ASN A 11 20.34 14.72 5.85
N LYS A 12 19.65 15.80 6.24
CA LYS A 12 20.20 16.89 7.08
C LYS A 12 19.55 16.80 8.45
N GLY A 13 20.16 16.01 9.33
CA GLY A 13 19.66 15.66 10.66
C GLY A 13 20.56 14.60 11.30
N ASN A 14 19.97 13.68 12.07
CA ASN A 14 20.73 12.55 12.62
C ASN A 14 20.92 11.43 11.58
N THR A 15 21.60 10.35 11.97
CA THR A 15 21.92 9.17 11.12
C THR A 15 20.70 8.45 10.54
N SER A 16 19.50 8.73 11.05
CA SER A 16 18.23 8.13 10.59
C SER A 16 17.34 9.11 9.83
N SER A 17 17.81 10.34 9.59
CA SER A 17 17.03 11.40 8.93
C SER A 17 16.69 11.06 7.48
N ASN A 18 17.51 10.26 6.80
CA ASN A 18 17.19 9.74 5.47
C ASN A 18 15.92 8.87 5.48
N LEU A 19 15.65 8.14 6.56
CA LEU A 19 14.44 7.34 6.71
C LEU A 19 13.26 8.13 7.28
N CYS A 20 13.44 9.40 7.67
CA CYS A 20 12.40 10.22 8.28
C CYS A 20 11.71 9.50 9.46
N LEU A 21 12.53 8.87 10.32
CA LEU A 21 12.06 8.24 11.55
C LEU A 21 11.56 9.30 12.55
N PRO A 22 10.65 8.95 13.47
CA PRO A 22 10.25 9.85 14.55
C PRO A 22 11.47 10.44 15.29
N GLY A 23 11.49 11.76 15.46
CA GLY A 23 12.61 12.48 16.12
C GLY A 23 13.89 12.63 15.30
N SER A 24 13.92 12.16 14.05
CA SER A 24 15.13 12.26 13.19
C SER A 24 15.28 13.57 12.42
N LEU A 25 14.19 14.31 12.27
CA LEU A 25 14.13 15.54 11.49
C LEU A 25 14.24 16.76 12.41
N ASP A 26 15.16 17.67 12.10
CA ASP A 26 15.26 18.97 12.78
C ASP A 26 14.20 19.94 12.19
N PRO A 27 13.23 20.40 13.01
CA PRO A 27 12.22 21.35 12.55
C PRO A 27 12.80 22.67 12.03
N ALA A 28 13.97 23.12 12.53
CA ALA A 28 14.61 24.34 12.04
C ALA A 28 15.09 24.19 10.58
N ILE A 29 15.47 22.97 10.18
CA ILE A 29 15.94 22.67 8.83
C ILE A 29 14.77 22.37 7.90
N VAL A 30 13.75 21.62 8.38
CA VAL A 30 12.68 21.03 7.56
C VAL A 30 11.49 21.97 7.35
N ARG A 31 11.23 22.89 8.28
CA ARG A 31 10.05 23.76 8.22
C ARG A 31 9.96 24.53 6.90
N GLY A 32 8.81 24.45 6.23
CA GLY A 32 8.58 25.16 4.97
C GLY A 32 9.22 24.51 3.73
N LYS A 33 9.77 23.28 3.85
CA LYS A 33 10.51 22.62 2.76
C LYS A 33 9.89 21.27 2.38
N VAL A 34 10.30 20.76 1.21
CA VAL A 34 10.03 19.37 0.78
C VAL A 34 11.15 18.49 1.31
N VAL A 35 10.80 17.35 1.89
CA VAL A 35 11.77 16.39 2.45
C VAL A 35 11.84 15.15 1.58
N VAL A 36 13.05 14.73 1.22
CA VAL A 36 13.30 13.43 0.58
C VAL A 36 13.47 12.39 1.68
N CYS A 37 12.67 11.33 1.64
CA CYS A 37 12.73 10.20 2.55
C CYS A 37 12.98 8.92 1.76
N ASP A 38 13.95 8.12 2.18
CA ASP A 38 14.21 6.81 1.62
C ASP A 38 13.17 5.80 2.10
N ARG A 39 12.72 4.96 1.16
CA ARG A 39 11.94 3.78 1.48
C ARG A 39 12.82 2.78 2.25
N GLY A 40 12.30 2.28 3.37
CA GLY A 40 13.06 1.39 4.25
C GLY A 40 12.17 0.62 5.21
N THR A 41 12.62 0.54 6.47
CA THR A 41 12.11 -0.38 7.49
C THR A 41 10.83 0.08 8.19
N ASN A 42 10.61 1.37 8.33
CA ASN A 42 9.35 1.93 8.84
C ASN A 42 8.40 2.29 7.69
N ALA A 43 7.12 2.49 7.97
CA ALA A 43 6.19 2.59 6.88
C ALA A 43 6.17 3.93 6.18
N ARG A 44 5.72 3.86 4.94
CA ARG A 44 5.70 4.97 3.99
C ARG A 44 4.80 6.10 4.49
N VAL A 45 3.62 5.77 5.01
CA VAL A 45 2.66 6.76 5.48
C VAL A 45 3.08 7.44 6.78
N GLU A 46 3.74 6.73 7.70
CA GLU A 46 4.33 7.30 8.92
C GLU A 46 5.41 8.32 8.58
N LYS A 47 6.32 8.04 7.65
CA LYS A 47 7.36 9.00 7.20
C LYS A 47 6.75 10.33 6.81
N GLY A 48 5.66 10.29 6.04
CA GLY A 48 4.92 11.49 5.69
C GLY A 48 4.44 12.20 6.96
N ALA A 49 3.79 11.48 7.85
CA ALA A 49 3.32 12.10 9.08
C ALA A 49 4.45 12.73 9.92
N VAL A 50 5.63 12.11 10.02
CA VAL A 50 6.81 12.70 10.68
C VAL A 50 7.26 13.99 9.99
N VAL A 51 7.34 14.01 8.66
CA VAL A 51 7.68 15.21 7.89
C VAL A 51 6.68 16.34 8.15
N ARG A 52 5.38 16.02 8.15
CA ARG A 52 4.32 17.00 8.46
C ARG A 52 4.46 17.54 9.88
N ASP A 53 4.65 16.65 10.85
CA ASP A 53 4.73 17.00 12.27
C ASP A 53 5.99 17.86 12.54
N ALA A 54 7.06 17.70 11.75
CA ALA A 54 8.26 18.56 11.76
C ALA A 54 8.09 19.90 11.01
N GLY A 55 6.91 20.18 10.42
CA GLY A 55 6.61 21.41 9.69
C GLY A 55 6.98 21.40 8.20
N GLY A 56 7.28 20.24 7.62
CA GLY A 56 7.55 20.09 6.19
C GLY A 56 6.29 20.28 5.34
N LEU A 57 6.45 20.89 4.15
CA LEU A 57 5.35 21.17 3.20
C LEU A 57 5.04 19.99 2.27
N GLY A 58 6.01 19.09 2.09
CA GLY A 58 5.95 18.06 1.06
C GLY A 58 6.92 16.92 1.34
N MET A 59 6.67 15.75 0.76
CA MET A 59 7.59 14.61 0.86
C MET A 59 7.82 13.97 -0.51
N ILE A 60 9.07 13.62 -0.79
CA ILE A 60 9.43 12.72 -1.88
C ILE A 60 9.86 11.41 -1.24
N LEU A 61 9.11 10.34 -1.48
CA LEU A 61 9.48 9.00 -1.05
C LEU A 61 10.30 8.33 -2.16
N ALA A 62 11.61 8.21 -1.95
CA ALA A 62 12.52 7.61 -2.90
C ALA A 62 12.72 6.12 -2.64
N ASN A 63 12.51 5.29 -3.65
CA ASN A 63 12.86 3.87 -3.56
C ASN A 63 14.38 3.66 -3.46
N THR A 64 14.73 2.56 -2.81
CA THR A 64 16.10 2.04 -2.68
C THR A 64 16.28 0.81 -3.57
N PRO A 65 17.50 0.26 -3.74
CA PRO A 65 17.74 -0.91 -4.58
C PRO A 65 16.82 -2.11 -4.27
N VAL A 66 16.44 -2.28 -2.99
CA VAL A 66 15.55 -3.38 -2.53
C VAL A 66 14.15 -3.25 -3.11
N SER A 67 13.64 -2.03 -3.33
CA SER A 67 12.28 -1.79 -3.83
C SER A 67 12.23 -1.56 -5.35
N GLY A 68 13.38 -1.35 -5.99
CA GLY A 68 13.48 -1.15 -7.43
C GLY A 68 12.62 0.02 -7.94
N GLU A 69 11.98 -0.17 -9.10
CA GLU A 69 11.14 0.84 -9.77
C GLU A 69 9.65 0.77 -9.39
N GLU A 70 9.29 -0.04 -8.39
CA GLU A 70 7.89 -0.24 -8.02
C GLU A 70 7.26 1.02 -7.40
N LEU A 71 6.18 1.51 -8.02
CA LEU A 71 5.42 2.65 -7.52
C LEU A 71 4.12 2.18 -6.85
N VAL A 72 3.91 2.62 -5.61
CA VAL A 72 2.69 2.35 -4.85
C VAL A 72 2.08 3.67 -4.42
N ALA A 73 0.78 3.81 -4.65
CA ALA A 73 0.01 4.97 -4.25
C ALA A 73 -0.39 4.81 -2.77
N ASP A 74 0.34 5.51 -1.91
CA ASP A 74 0.03 5.62 -0.49
C ASP A 74 -0.74 6.93 -0.21
N SER A 75 -1.74 6.84 0.65
CA SER A 75 -2.62 7.97 0.99
C SER A 75 -1.98 8.91 2.04
N HIS A 76 -0.81 9.49 1.77
CA HIS A 76 -0.07 10.31 2.75
C HIS A 76 -0.89 11.45 3.39
N LEU A 77 -0.49 11.86 4.60
CA LEU A 77 -1.09 12.95 5.38
C LEU A 77 -0.63 14.36 4.97
N LEU A 78 0.22 14.45 3.96
CA LEU A 78 0.71 15.68 3.35
C LEU A 78 0.97 15.43 1.85
N PRO A 79 1.17 16.47 1.04
CA PRO A 79 1.51 16.31 -0.38
C PRO A 79 2.78 15.48 -0.57
N ALA A 80 2.65 14.28 -1.14
CA ALA A 80 3.77 13.39 -1.31
C ALA A 80 3.79 12.75 -2.71
N VAL A 81 4.99 12.44 -3.19
CA VAL A 81 5.22 11.69 -4.42
C VAL A 81 6.15 10.52 -4.14
N ALA A 82 5.79 9.33 -4.61
CA ALA A 82 6.67 8.18 -4.61
C ALA A 82 7.42 8.10 -5.94
N VAL A 83 8.73 7.89 -5.90
CA VAL A 83 9.59 7.77 -7.08
C VAL A 83 10.36 6.46 -7.06
N GLY A 84 10.59 5.89 -8.25
CA GLY A 84 11.40 4.69 -8.43
C GLY A 84 12.87 4.91 -8.08
N ARG A 85 13.65 3.84 -8.02
CA ARG A 85 15.06 3.88 -7.59
C ARG A 85 15.87 4.84 -8.45
N LYS A 86 15.83 4.72 -9.78
CA LYS A 86 16.63 5.57 -10.69
C LYS A 86 16.39 7.07 -10.45
N THR A 87 15.12 7.49 -10.44
CA THR A 87 14.76 8.89 -10.17
C THR A 87 15.10 9.30 -8.75
N GLY A 88 14.93 8.39 -7.78
CA GLY A 88 15.34 8.59 -6.39
C GLY A 88 16.85 8.84 -6.25
N ASP A 89 17.68 8.07 -6.95
CA ASP A 89 19.14 8.24 -6.98
C ASP A 89 19.51 9.65 -7.47
N LEU A 90 18.92 10.10 -8.58
CA LEU A 90 19.13 11.45 -9.13
C LEU A 90 18.68 12.57 -8.18
N ILE A 91 17.52 12.41 -7.53
CA ILE A 91 17.01 13.41 -6.57
C ILE A 91 17.91 13.49 -5.34
N ARG A 92 18.42 12.35 -4.86
CA ARG A 92 19.35 12.30 -3.72
C ARG A 92 20.67 12.97 -4.05
N GLU A 93 21.19 12.75 -5.26
CA GLU A 93 22.39 13.42 -5.75
C GLU A 93 22.16 14.94 -5.85
N TYR A 94 21.08 15.36 -6.51
CA TYR A 94 20.69 16.77 -6.64
C TYR A 94 20.59 17.49 -5.28
N ALA A 95 19.94 16.84 -4.29
CA ALA A 95 19.79 17.42 -2.96
C ALA A 95 21.12 17.52 -2.17
N ARG A 96 22.18 16.81 -2.58
CA ARG A 96 23.51 16.84 -1.97
C ARG A 96 24.47 17.78 -2.69
N SER A 97 24.40 17.86 -4.01
CA SER A 97 25.34 18.61 -4.84
C SER A 97 24.97 20.08 -5.00
N ASP A 98 23.68 20.42 -5.04
CA ASP A 98 23.21 21.80 -5.14
C ASP A 98 23.25 22.48 -3.76
N PRO A 99 23.82 23.70 -3.64
CA PRO A 99 23.85 24.44 -2.37
C PRO A 99 22.48 24.93 -1.91
N ASN A 100 21.51 25.08 -2.81
CA ASN A 100 20.14 25.54 -2.54
C ASN A 100 19.11 24.74 -3.36
N PRO A 101 18.98 23.43 -3.11
CA PRO A 101 18.12 22.57 -3.91
C PRO A 101 16.67 22.95 -3.67
N LYS A 102 15.86 22.97 -4.73
CA LYS A 102 14.44 23.30 -4.67
C LYS A 102 13.60 22.25 -5.37
N ALA A 103 12.37 22.07 -4.91
CA ALA A 103 11.41 21.17 -5.51
C ALA A 103 10.03 21.80 -5.61
N LEU A 104 9.30 21.40 -6.64
CA LEU A 104 7.90 21.73 -6.81
C LEU A 104 7.10 20.44 -7.02
N LEU A 105 6.19 20.16 -6.09
CA LEU A 105 5.24 19.06 -6.23
C LEU A 105 3.95 19.57 -6.89
N VAL A 106 3.63 19.05 -8.06
CA VAL A 106 2.41 19.37 -8.83
C VAL A 106 1.58 18.09 -8.98
N PHE A 107 0.25 18.23 -8.88
CA PHE A 107 -0.65 17.13 -9.16
C PHE A 107 -0.84 16.98 -10.67
N GLY A 108 -0.36 15.87 -11.24
CA GLY A 108 -0.45 15.58 -12.67
C GLY A 108 -1.67 14.76 -13.09
N GLY A 109 -2.56 14.43 -12.15
CA GLY A 109 -3.68 13.51 -12.41
C GLY A 109 -3.25 12.05 -12.61
N THR A 110 -4.18 11.22 -13.08
CA THR A 110 -3.92 9.82 -13.39
C THR A 110 -3.41 9.70 -14.81
N VAL A 111 -2.18 9.18 -14.96
CA VAL A 111 -1.60 8.88 -16.27
C VAL A 111 -1.92 7.44 -16.64
N LEU A 112 -2.49 7.24 -17.83
CA LEU A 112 -2.80 5.92 -18.40
C LEU A 112 -1.74 5.53 -19.45
N ASN A 113 -1.70 4.25 -19.83
CA ASN A 113 -0.80 3.72 -20.86
C ASN A 113 0.71 3.81 -20.54
N VAL A 114 1.07 3.76 -19.26
CA VAL A 114 2.47 3.69 -18.81
C VAL A 114 3.12 2.39 -19.32
N ARG A 115 4.35 2.48 -19.82
CA ARG A 115 5.13 1.34 -20.30
C ARG A 115 6.44 1.19 -19.50
N PRO A 116 6.90 -0.05 -19.23
CA PRO A 116 6.26 -1.32 -19.56
C PRO A 116 5.03 -1.60 -18.68
N SER A 117 4.00 -2.23 -19.26
CA SER A 117 2.81 -2.69 -18.56
C SER A 117 2.19 -3.89 -19.31
N PRO A 118 1.81 -4.98 -18.62
CA PRO A 118 1.92 -5.20 -17.18
C PRO A 118 3.37 -5.52 -16.74
N VAL A 119 3.67 -5.25 -15.46
CA VAL A 119 4.93 -5.67 -14.81
C VAL A 119 4.58 -6.39 -13.52
N VAL A 120 5.28 -7.48 -13.22
CA VAL A 120 5.10 -8.22 -11.98
C VAL A 120 5.61 -7.37 -10.81
N ALA A 121 4.72 -7.10 -9.85
CA ALA A 121 5.03 -6.35 -8.63
C ALA A 121 6.24 -6.95 -7.89
N ALA A 122 7.07 -6.12 -7.27
CA ALA A 122 8.31 -6.58 -6.63
C ALA A 122 8.01 -7.55 -5.48
N PHE A 123 6.92 -7.29 -4.75
CA PHE A 123 6.40 -8.12 -3.66
C PHE A 123 5.63 -9.37 -4.11
N SER A 124 5.40 -9.58 -5.42
CA SER A 124 4.73 -10.78 -5.89
C SER A 124 5.60 -12.00 -5.60
N SER A 125 5.01 -13.00 -4.94
CA SER A 125 5.68 -14.29 -4.72
C SER A 125 6.11 -14.89 -6.04
N ARG A 126 7.27 -15.54 -6.03
CA ARG A 126 7.88 -16.20 -7.18
C ARG A 126 7.98 -17.69 -6.91
N GLY A 127 7.91 -18.48 -7.97
CA GLY A 127 8.23 -19.91 -7.88
C GLY A 127 9.73 -20.15 -7.65
N PRO A 128 10.16 -21.43 -7.69
CA PRO A 128 9.35 -22.60 -8.04
C PRO A 128 8.36 -23.03 -6.94
N ASN A 129 7.45 -23.94 -7.27
CA ASN A 129 6.62 -24.61 -6.28
C ASN A 129 7.50 -25.53 -5.39
N MET A 130 7.56 -25.28 -4.09
CA MET A 130 8.41 -26.05 -3.17
C MET A 130 7.87 -27.47 -2.87
N VAL A 131 6.59 -27.74 -3.14
CA VAL A 131 5.98 -29.07 -2.90
C VAL A 131 6.13 -29.98 -4.11
N THR A 132 5.95 -29.41 -5.30
CA THR A 132 6.04 -30.14 -6.57
C THR A 132 6.79 -29.28 -7.57
N PRO A 133 8.13 -29.28 -7.56
CA PRO A 133 8.96 -28.41 -8.41
C PRO A 133 8.71 -28.60 -9.91
N GLN A 134 8.15 -29.75 -10.30
CA GLN A 134 7.78 -30.08 -11.68
C GLN A 134 6.59 -29.25 -12.19
N ILE A 135 5.83 -28.62 -11.28
CA ILE A 135 4.69 -27.75 -11.61
C ILE A 135 5.11 -26.29 -11.38
N LEU A 136 5.28 -25.54 -12.47
CA LEU A 136 5.60 -24.12 -12.42
C LEU A 136 4.46 -23.34 -11.73
N LYS A 137 4.86 -22.41 -10.84
CA LYS A 137 3.97 -21.43 -10.19
C LYS A 137 4.67 -20.07 -10.16
N PRO A 138 3.92 -18.95 -10.18
CA PRO A 138 2.46 -18.84 -10.31
C PRO A 138 1.96 -19.07 -11.75
N ASP A 139 0.67 -19.36 -11.92
CA ASP A 139 0.09 -19.70 -13.24
C ASP A 139 -0.26 -18.48 -14.11
N VAL A 140 -0.64 -17.36 -13.47
CA VAL A 140 -1.18 -16.19 -14.16
C VAL A 140 -0.83 -14.90 -13.42
N ILE A 141 -0.72 -13.80 -14.17
CA ILE A 141 -0.58 -12.44 -13.63
C ILE A 141 -1.88 -11.66 -13.83
N GLY A 142 -2.16 -10.73 -12.91
CA GLY A 142 -3.32 -9.85 -13.02
C GLY A 142 -3.10 -8.53 -12.28
N PRO A 143 -3.95 -7.51 -12.51
CA PRO A 143 -3.84 -6.23 -11.83
C PRO A 143 -4.00 -6.38 -10.31
N GLY A 144 -2.98 -5.97 -9.56
CA GLY A 144 -2.97 -6.10 -8.09
C GLY A 144 -2.29 -4.95 -7.34
N VAL A 145 -1.77 -3.95 -8.05
CA VAL A 145 -1.10 -2.77 -7.48
C VAL A 145 -1.99 -1.55 -7.70
N ASN A 146 -2.16 -0.71 -6.68
CA ASN A 146 -2.94 0.54 -6.73
C ASN A 146 -4.42 0.35 -7.17
N ILE A 147 -5.04 -0.76 -6.75
CA ILE A 147 -6.45 -1.04 -7.06
C ILE A 147 -7.36 -0.22 -6.14
N LEU A 148 -8.12 0.70 -6.72
CA LEU A 148 -9.14 1.45 -6.01
C LEU A 148 -10.32 0.53 -5.66
N ALA A 149 -10.65 0.41 -4.38
CA ALA A 149 -11.73 -0.44 -3.89
C ALA A 149 -12.49 0.25 -2.74
N GLY A 150 -13.65 -0.29 -2.35
CA GLY A 150 -14.43 0.24 -1.24
C GLY A 150 -13.67 0.24 0.09
N TRP A 151 -13.78 1.32 0.87
CA TRP A 151 -13.09 1.52 2.15
C TRP A 151 -14.09 1.75 3.28
N SER A 152 -13.75 1.31 4.50
CA SER A 152 -14.60 1.60 5.66
C SER A 152 -14.35 3.02 6.13
N GLU A 153 -15.40 3.82 6.21
CA GLU A 153 -15.33 5.20 6.74
C GLU A 153 -15.07 5.27 8.26
N ALA A 154 -14.82 4.11 8.88
CA ALA A 154 -14.51 3.96 10.29
C ALA A 154 -13.02 4.17 10.61
N ILE A 155 -12.13 4.09 9.62
CA ILE A 155 -10.67 4.22 9.80
C ILE A 155 -10.09 5.09 8.68
N GLY A 156 -9.13 5.95 9.00
CA GLY A 156 -8.44 6.79 8.03
C GLY A 156 -7.76 6.01 6.90
N PRO A 157 -7.61 6.59 5.69
CA PRO A 157 -7.00 5.92 4.54
C PRO A 157 -5.58 5.40 4.76
N THR A 158 -4.80 6.03 5.64
CA THR A 158 -3.45 5.55 6.00
C THR A 158 -3.45 4.43 7.02
N GLY A 159 -4.55 4.25 7.75
CA GLY A 159 -4.60 3.44 8.96
C GLY A 159 -4.02 4.14 10.21
N LEU A 160 -3.26 5.23 10.08
CA LEU A 160 -2.71 5.93 11.25
C LEU A 160 -3.82 6.41 12.19
N ALA A 161 -3.67 6.24 13.50
CA ALA A 161 -4.66 6.73 14.49
C ALA A 161 -4.89 8.24 14.39
N LYS A 162 -3.87 8.99 13.94
CA LYS A 162 -3.93 10.43 13.68
C LYS A 162 -4.57 10.82 12.33
N ASP A 163 -4.91 9.85 11.48
CA ASP A 163 -5.60 10.10 10.22
C ASP A 163 -7.12 10.02 10.43
N THR A 164 -7.74 11.19 10.54
CA THR A 164 -9.18 11.35 10.77
C THR A 164 -10.00 11.45 9.48
N ARG A 165 -9.35 11.40 8.31
CA ARG A 165 -10.04 11.52 7.01
C ARG A 165 -10.96 10.33 6.80
N LYS A 166 -12.08 10.55 6.10
CA LYS A 166 -13.02 9.49 5.71
C LYS A 166 -13.12 9.43 4.20
N THR A 167 -13.14 8.22 3.66
CA THR A 167 -13.32 7.97 2.22
C THR A 167 -14.13 6.71 1.99
N LYS A 168 -14.96 6.74 0.96
CA LYS A 168 -15.72 5.59 0.49
C LYS A 168 -14.84 4.61 -0.30
N PHE A 169 -13.69 5.07 -0.81
CA PHE A 169 -12.77 4.28 -1.62
C PHE A 169 -11.30 4.51 -1.25
N ASN A 170 -10.51 3.44 -1.23
CA ASN A 170 -9.07 3.45 -0.94
C ASN A 170 -8.39 2.22 -1.55
N ILE A 171 -7.05 2.17 -1.51
CA ILE A 171 -6.26 1.01 -1.94
C ILE A 171 -6.15 0.03 -0.75
N MET A 172 -6.66 -1.20 -0.91
CA MET A 172 -7.12 -2.06 0.19
C MET A 172 -6.00 -2.62 1.11
N SER A 173 -6.04 -2.26 2.40
CA SER A 173 -5.25 -2.82 3.50
C SER A 173 -6.11 -3.13 4.74
N VAL A 174 -5.60 -3.96 5.65
CA VAL A 174 -6.20 -4.34 6.94
C VAL A 174 -5.25 -3.94 8.04
N LEU A 175 -5.67 -3.00 8.89
CA LEU A 175 -4.94 -2.60 10.08
C LEU A 175 -5.68 -3.10 11.32
N PHE A 176 -4.99 -3.87 12.16
CA PHE A 176 -5.49 -4.32 13.45
C PHE A 176 -5.40 -3.22 14.52
N GLY A 177 -4.26 -2.54 14.67
CA GLY A 177 -4.05 -1.60 15.78
C GLY A 177 -4.35 -2.29 17.12
N ASP A 178 -5.12 -1.63 17.99
CA ASP A 178 -5.58 -2.23 19.26
C ASP A 178 -6.69 -3.28 19.08
N LYS A 179 -7.27 -3.38 17.88
CA LYS A 179 -8.36 -4.30 17.59
C LYS A 179 -7.81 -5.66 17.18
N ARG A 180 -8.21 -6.70 17.90
CA ARG A 180 -7.92 -8.09 17.51
C ARG A 180 -8.71 -8.55 16.28
N VAL A 181 -9.87 -7.97 16.03
CA VAL A 181 -10.81 -8.43 14.99
C VAL A 181 -11.26 -7.26 14.11
N VAL A 182 -11.12 -7.41 12.80
CA VAL A 182 -11.55 -6.43 11.80
C VAL A 182 -12.46 -7.11 10.79
N ARG A 183 -13.60 -6.48 10.47
CA ARG A 183 -14.60 -7.01 9.53
C ARG A 183 -14.84 -6.04 8.38
N TYR A 184 -14.97 -6.58 7.19
CA TYR A 184 -15.30 -5.83 5.99
C TYR A 184 -16.43 -6.51 5.23
N THR A 185 -17.47 -5.75 4.90
CA THR A 185 -18.49 -6.15 3.94
C THR A 185 -18.07 -5.67 2.55
N ARG A 186 -18.20 -6.55 1.56
CA ARG A 186 -17.91 -6.28 0.14
C ARG A 186 -19.08 -6.75 -0.71
N GLU A 187 -19.23 -6.15 -1.87
CA GLU A 187 -20.25 -6.48 -2.85
C GLU A 187 -19.56 -6.86 -4.17
N LEU A 188 -19.93 -8.02 -4.72
CA LEU A 188 -19.49 -8.48 -6.03
C LEU A 188 -20.64 -8.38 -7.01
N THR A 189 -20.35 -7.92 -8.22
CA THR A 189 -21.30 -7.90 -9.35
C THR A 189 -20.89 -8.97 -10.34
N ASN A 190 -21.81 -9.84 -10.75
CA ASN A 190 -21.55 -10.82 -11.79
C ASN A 190 -21.48 -10.15 -13.16
N VAL A 191 -20.36 -10.27 -13.86
CA VAL A 191 -20.19 -9.81 -15.25
C VAL A 191 -19.96 -10.97 -16.22
N GLY A 192 -19.95 -12.20 -15.71
CA GLY A 192 -19.81 -13.43 -16.50
C GLY A 192 -21.14 -14.15 -16.67
N ALA A 193 -21.08 -15.43 -17.05
CA ALA A 193 -22.26 -16.24 -17.32
C ALA A 193 -23.25 -16.24 -16.14
N ALA A 194 -24.55 -16.24 -16.46
CA ALA A 194 -25.62 -16.46 -15.50
C ALA A 194 -25.54 -17.87 -14.88
N ARG A 195 -26.14 -18.04 -13.70
CA ARG A 195 -26.12 -19.30 -12.92
C ARG A 195 -24.71 -19.77 -12.54
N SER A 196 -23.81 -18.83 -12.27
CA SER A 196 -22.44 -19.10 -11.83
C SER A 196 -22.33 -19.17 -10.32
N SER A 197 -21.70 -20.22 -9.79
CA SER A 197 -21.41 -20.37 -8.37
C SER A 197 -19.91 -20.31 -8.12
N TYR A 198 -19.50 -19.50 -7.14
CA TYR A 198 -18.11 -19.27 -6.75
C TYR A 198 -17.91 -19.70 -5.30
N ARG A 199 -16.81 -20.40 -5.01
CA ARG A 199 -16.38 -20.73 -3.64
C ARG A 199 -15.22 -19.84 -3.23
N VAL A 200 -15.18 -19.48 -1.96
CA VAL A 200 -14.10 -18.65 -1.42
C VAL A 200 -12.95 -19.50 -0.87
N ALA A 201 -11.73 -19.14 -1.26
CA ALA A 201 -10.50 -19.57 -0.64
C ALA A 201 -9.80 -18.35 -0.04
N VAL A 202 -9.16 -18.51 1.11
CA VAL A 202 -8.41 -17.45 1.77
C VAL A 202 -7.00 -17.96 1.99
N ASN A 203 -6.01 -17.10 1.71
CA ASN A 203 -4.62 -17.35 2.03
C ASN A 203 -4.15 -16.19 2.90
N GLY A 204 -3.40 -16.48 3.95
CA GLY A 204 -2.94 -15.49 4.89
C GLY A 204 -1.74 -15.98 5.68
N PRO A 205 -1.01 -15.05 6.30
CA PRO A 205 0.11 -15.41 7.16
C PRO A 205 -0.39 -16.20 8.39
N PRO A 206 0.49 -17.00 9.04
CA PRO A 206 0.12 -17.79 10.23
C PRO A 206 -0.47 -16.96 11.38
N SER A 207 -0.11 -15.68 11.44
CA SER A 207 -0.51 -14.65 12.41
C SER A 207 -1.97 -14.18 12.27
N VAL A 208 -2.62 -14.41 11.12
CA VAL A 208 -3.99 -13.91 10.85
C VAL A 208 -4.93 -15.07 10.58
N GLY A 209 -5.98 -15.18 11.40
CA GLY A 209 -7.17 -15.94 11.06
C GLY A 209 -8.02 -15.17 10.05
N ILE A 210 -8.32 -15.78 8.90
CA ILE A 210 -9.20 -15.20 7.88
C ILE A 210 -10.44 -16.07 7.74
N SER A 211 -11.62 -15.47 7.79
CA SER A 211 -12.88 -16.17 7.54
C SER A 211 -13.83 -15.32 6.69
N VAL A 212 -14.58 -15.98 5.81
CA VAL A 212 -15.51 -15.31 4.88
C VAL A 212 -16.90 -15.95 5.01
N ARG A 213 -17.94 -15.11 5.03
CA ARG A 213 -19.35 -15.52 5.01
C ARG A 213 -20.14 -14.75 3.95
N PRO A 214 -20.93 -15.42 3.09
CA PRO A 214 -21.01 -16.89 2.94
C PRO A 214 -19.72 -17.48 2.34
N LYS A 215 -19.53 -18.81 2.40
CA LYS A 215 -18.38 -19.49 1.74
C LYS A 215 -18.59 -19.74 0.25
N ALA A 216 -19.82 -19.57 -0.23
CA ALA A 216 -20.17 -19.70 -1.64
C ALA A 216 -21.12 -18.57 -2.03
N LEU A 217 -20.97 -18.04 -3.25
CA LEU A 217 -21.85 -17.05 -3.84
C LEU A 217 -22.38 -17.59 -5.16
N THR A 218 -23.70 -17.59 -5.30
CA THR A 218 -24.37 -18.03 -6.53
C THR A 218 -25.09 -16.84 -7.15
N PHE A 219 -24.76 -16.56 -8.40
CA PHE A 219 -25.35 -15.51 -9.22
C PHE A 219 -26.25 -16.13 -10.28
N ARG A 220 -27.53 -15.80 -10.26
CA ARG A 220 -28.58 -16.30 -11.15
C ARG A 220 -28.62 -15.55 -12.48
N SER A 221 -28.23 -14.28 -12.51
CA SER A 221 -28.21 -13.44 -13.72
C SER A 221 -26.92 -12.64 -13.87
N VAL A 222 -26.67 -12.15 -15.08
CA VAL A 222 -25.64 -11.15 -15.36
C VAL A 222 -26.06 -9.83 -14.71
N GLY A 223 -25.12 -9.10 -14.11
CA GLY A 223 -25.37 -7.85 -13.38
C GLY A 223 -25.87 -8.03 -11.95
N GLU A 224 -26.20 -9.26 -11.52
CA GLU A 224 -26.63 -9.51 -10.14
C GLU A 224 -25.51 -9.21 -9.15
N LYS A 225 -25.86 -8.55 -8.05
CA LYS A 225 -24.94 -8.20 -6.98
C LYS A 225 -25.14 -9.09 -5.75
N LYS A 226 -24.04 -9.54 -5.14
CA LYS A 226 -24.07 -10.30 -3.89
C LYS A 226 -23.04 -9.76 -2.92
N ARG A 227 -23.41 -9.74 -1.64
CA ARG A 227 -22.54 -9.29 -0.56
C ARG A 227 -21.89 -10.47 0.15
N TYR A 228 -20.66 -10.27 0.60
CA TYR A 228 -19.98 -11.14 1.54
C TYR A 228 -19.27 -10.31 2.61
N THR A 229 -19.10 -10.91 3.78
CA THR A 229 -18.32 -10.34 4.88
C THR A 229 -17.06 -11.16 5.08
N VAL A 230 -15.91 -10.50 5.08
CA VAL A 230 -14.64 -11.07 5.54
C VAL A 230 -14.35 -10.60 6.95
N THR A 231 -13.92 -11.52 7.80
CA THR A 231 -13.45 -11.27 9.16
C THR A 231 -11.98 -11.69 9.24
N PHE A 232 -11.15 -10.76 9.68
CA PHE A 232 -9.74 -10.95 9.97
C PHE A 232 -9.52 -10.92 11.47
N VAL A 233 -8.70 -11.85 11.99
CA VAL A 233 -8.42 -12.01 13.42
C VAL A 233 -6.92 -12.12 13.62
N ALA A 234 -6.33 -11.17 14.34
CA ALA A 234 -4.95 -11.26 14.81
C ALA A 234 -4.85 -12.37 15.88
N LYS A 235 -3.98 -13.36 15.67
CA LYS A 235 -3.76 -14.43 16.65
C LYS A 235 -2.91 -13.93 17.83
N ARG A 236 -3.10 -14.52 19.01
CA ARG A 236 -2.30 -14.21 20.21
C ARG A 236 -0.92 -14.87 20.09
N GLY A 237 0.12 -14.21 20.60
CA GLY A 237 1.49 -14.74 20.65
C GLY A 237 2.33 -14.48 19.39
N THR A 238 1.75 -13.95 18.32
CA THR A 238 2.53 -13.36 17.23
C THR A 238 2.91 -11.95 17.61
N SER A 239 4.20 -11.74 17.92
CA SER A 239 4.75 -10.41 18.18
C SER A 239 4.39 -9.49 16.99
N PRO A 240 4.00 -8.23 17.21
CA PRO A 240 3.82 -7.26 16.14
C PRO A 240 5.18 -7.10 15.46
N THR A 241 5.42 -7.88 14.41
CA THR A 241 6.61 -7.62 13.60
C THR A 241 6.37 -6.24 12.98
N SER A 242 7.39 -5.40 12.93
CA SER A 242 7.35 -4.10 12.25
C SER A 242 7.12 -4.21 10.74
N ARG A 243 6.78 -5.41 10.23
CA ARG A 243 6.62 -5.74 8.83
C ARG A 243 5.15 -6.00 8.54
N SER A 244 4.66 -5.34 7.49
CA SER A 244 3.38 -5.68 6.91
C SER A 244 3.42 -7.12 6.39
N GLU A 245 2.36 -7.87 6.63
CA GLU A 245 2.20 -9.21 6.09
C GLU A 245 1.15 -9.21 4.98
N PHE A 246 1.08 -10.28 4.19
CA PHE A 246 0.23 -10.32 3.01
C PHE A 246 -0.56 -11.62 2.92
N GLY A 247 -1.79 -11.49 2.42
CA GLY A 247 -2.67 -12.59 2.10
C GLY A 247 -3.57 -12.25 0.92
N SER A 248 -4.61 -13.04 0.72
CA SER A 248 -5.60 -12.81 -0.31
C SER A 248 -6.91 -13.52 -0.04
N ILE A 249 -8.00 -12.94 -0.53
CA ILE A 249 -9.31 -13.58 -0.65
C ILE A 249 -9.51 -13.92 -2.12
N VAL A 250 -9.94 -15.14 -2.41
CA VAL A 250 -10.10 -15.64 -3.77
C VAL A 250 -11.49 -16.22 -3.91
N TRP A 251 -12.29 -15.71 -4.85
CA TRP A 251 -13.54 -16.34 -5.29
C TRP A 251 -13.30 -17.10 -6.57
N ALA A 252 -13.51 -18.41 -6.58
CA ALA A 252 -13.21 -19.25 -7.74
C ALA A 252 -14.35 -20.20 -8.09
N ASN A 253 -14.46 -20.50 -9.38
CA ASN A 253 -15.21 -21.63 -9.93
C ASN A 253 -14.31 -22.37 -10.93
N ALA A 254 -14.86 -23.31 -11.71
CA ALA A 254 -14.09 -24.07 -12.69
C ALA A 254 -13.45 -23.23 -13.82
N ARG A 255 -13.89 -21.98 -14.04
CA ARG A 255 -13.48 -21.15 -15.19
C ARG A 255 -12.90 -19.79 -14.81
N THR A 256 -13.18 -19.29 -13.61
CA THR A 256 -12.92 -17.91 -13.23
C THR A 256 -12.45 -17.84 -11.80
N GLN A 257 -11.40 -17.03 -11.59
CA GLN A 257 -10.83 -16.73 -10.28
C GLN A 257 -10.75 -15.22 -10.09
N VAL A 258 -11.33 -14.71 -9.01
CA VAL A 258 -11.30 -13.30 -8.62
C VAL A 258 -10.52 -13.19 -7.33
N ARG A 259 -9.28 -12.69 -7.41
CA ARG A 259 -8.37 -12.55 -6.26
C ARG A 259 -8.30 -11.10 -5.79
N SER A 260 -8.48 -10.90 -4.50
CA SER A 260 -8.24 -9.63 -3.81
C SER A 260 -7.05 -9.78 -2.87
N PRO A 261 -5.90 -9.14 -3.14
CA PRO A 261 -4.78 -9.13 -2.21
C PRO A 261 -5.15 -8.34 -0.95
N VAL A 262 -4.58 -8.74 0.19
CA VAL A 262 -4.80 -8.11 1.49
C VAL A 262 -3.45 -7.90 2.15
N SER A 263 -3.15 -6.67 2.56
CA SER A 263 -2.01 -6.38 3.44
C SER A 263 -2.50 -6.29 4.89
N PHE A 264 -1.76 -6.89 5.82
CA PHE A 264 -2.03 -6.90 7.26
C PHE A 264 -0.98 -6.10 8.01
N SER A 265 -1.41 -5.28 8.97
CA SER A 265 -0.53 -4.60 9.91
C SER A 265 -1.09 -4.62 11.33
N TRP A 266 -0.21 -4.69 12.32
CA TRP A 266 -0.54 -4.68 13.76
C TRP A 266 -0.20 -3.37 14.43
N THR A 267 0.90 -2.75 14.02
CA THR A 267 1.26 -1.40 14.44
C THR A 267 0.77 -0.40 13.41
N LEU A 268 0.51 0.82 13.87
CA LEU A 268 0.45 1.97 12.97
C LEU A 268 1.80 2.02 12.26
N LEU A 269 1.72 1.73 10.97
CA LEU A 269 2.85 1.66 10.06
C LEU A 269 3.42 3.05 9.86
#